data_AF-A0A1S1T0Q1-F1
#
_entry.id   AF-A0A1S1T0Q1-F1
#
_cell.length_a   1.000
_cell.length_b   1.000
_cell.length_c   1.000
_cell.angle_alpha   90.00
_cell.angle_beta   90.00
_cell.angle_gamma   90.00
#
_symmetry.space_group_name_H-M   'P 1'
#
loop_
_entity.id
_entity.type
_entity.pdbx_description
1 polymer ?
#
loop_
_entity_poly.entity_id
_entity_poly.type
_entity_poly.pdbx_seq_one_letter_code
_entity_poly.pdbx_strand_id
1 'polypeptide(L)'
;MSNETAALNYANLIGYSDVHPYEIVREVSDKIIEVRPMTATLDPSWKPEMIPGGFAAHCTNQHEQRWIITSNESAPVIRLHLRKDGCFYHKGSKFRREAKPRRFYDYNF
;
A
#
# COMPACT_ATOMS: atom_id res chain seq x y z
N MET A 1 -31.45 6.89 -3.88
CA MET A 1 -30.01 7.22 -3.90
C MET A 1 -29.27 5.90 -3.71
N SER A 2 -28.72 5.34 -4.78
CA SER A 2 -27.94 4.10 -4.71
C SER A 2 -26.61 4.39 -4.01
N ASN A 3 -26.38 3.79 -2.84
CA ASN A 3 -25.06 3.74 -2.23
C ASN A 3 -24.16 2.92 -3.15
N GLU A 4 -23.44 3.59 -4.02
CA GLU A 4 -22.35 2.99 -4.78
C GLU A 4 -21.22 2.74 -3.78
N THR A 5 -21.22 1.54 -3.18
CA THR A 5 -20.13 1.09 -2.33
C THR A 5 -18.85 1.14 -3.17
N ALA A 6 -17.96 2.07 -2.85
CA ALA A 6 -16.71 2.25 -3.59
C ALA A 6 -15.99 0.90 -3.72
N ALA A 7 -15.75 0.46 -4.95
CA ALA A 7 -15.12 -0.83 -5.20
C ALA A 7 -13.72 -0.88 -4.55
N LEU A 8 -13.50 -1.90 -3.71
CA LEU A 8 -12.22 -2.10 -3.04
C LEU A 8 -11.25 -2.80 -4.00
N ASN A 9 -10.71 -2.04 -4.93
CA ASN A 9 -9.87 -2.51 -6.05
C ASN A 9 -8.40 -2.72 -5.67
N TYR A 10 -7.99 -2.33 -4.46
CA TYR A 10 -6.60 -2.38 -4.02
C TYR A 10 -6.46 -3.17 -2.72
N ALA A 11 -5.27 -3.73 -2.50
CA ALA A 11 -4.90 -4.42 -1.28
C ALA A 11 -3.50 -3.95 -0.84
N ASN A 12 -3.43 -2.94 0.02
CA ASN A 12 -2.14 -2.37 0.41
C ASN A 12 -1.43 -3.29 1.42
N LEU A 13 -0.17 -3.63 1.15
CA LEU A 13 0.71 -4.31 2.08
C LEU A 13 1.05 -3.36 3.22
N ILE A 14 0.73 -3.78 4.44
CA ILE A 14 0.99 -3.03 5.67
C ILE A 14 2.28 -3.59 6.28
N GLY A 15 3.34 -2.78 6.22
CA GLY A 15 4.59 -3.02 6.94
C GLY A 15 4.48 -2.58 8.40
N TYR A 16 5.62 -2.26 9.02
CA TYR A 16 5.62 -1.66 10.36
C TYR A 16 5.02 -0.25 10.30
N SER A 17 5.77 0.68 9.72
CA SER A 17 5.31 2.03 9.37
C SER A 17 5.00 2.15 7.88
N ASP A 18 5.74 1.42 7.04
CA ASP A 18 5.63 1.45 5.58
C ASP A 18 4.32 0.88 5.04
N VAL A 19 3.91 1.39 3.88
CA VAL A 19 2.79 0.85 3.09
C VAL A 19 3.23 0.68 1.65
N HIS A 20 2.92 -0.46 1.03
CA HIS A 20 3.20 -0.72 -0.38
C HIS A 20 1.90 -1.05 -1.16
N PRO A 21 1.69 -0.43 -2.34
CA PRO A 21 0.45 -0.59 -3.08
C PRO A 21 0.42 -1.89 -3.90
N TYR A 22 -0.71 -2.59 -3.84
CA TYR A 22 -1.06 -3.68 -4.77
C TYR A 22 -2.46 -3.47 -5.32
N GLU A 23 -2.68 -3.84 -6.57
CA GLU A 23 -4.00 -3.88 -7.21
C GLU A 23 -4.56 -5.31 -7.18
N ILE A 24 -5.86 -5.43 -6.98
CA ILE A 24 -6.57 -6.71 -7.09
C ILE A 24 -6.83 -6.97 -8.57
N VAL A 25 -6.25 -8.05 -9.08
CA VAL A 25 -6.42 -8.46 -10.49
C VAL A 25 -7.55 -9.47 -10.66
N ARG A 26 -7.90 -10.20 -9.59
CA ARG A 26 -9.00 -11.17 -9.60
C ARG A 26 -9.49 -11.49 -8.20
N GLU A 27 -10.81 -11.56 -8.03
CA GLU A 27 -11.45 -12.21 -6.88
C GLU A 27 -11.65 -13.70 -7.19
N VAL A 28 -11.02 -14.59 -6.42
CA VAL A 28 -11.09 -16.05 -6.63
C VAL A 28 -12.25 -16.66 -5.83
N SER A 29 -12.47 -16.14 -4.62
CA SER A 29 -13.59 -16.46 -3.72
C SER A 29 -13.68 -15.39 -2.64
N ASP A 30 -14.69 -15.46 -1.78
CA ASP A 30 -14.86 -14.55 -0.62
C ASP A 30 -13.62 -14.49 0.30
N LYS A 31 -12.76 -15.51 0.28
CA LYS A 31 -11.58 -15.63 1.15
C LYS A 31 -10.25 -15.54 0.41
N ILE A 32 -10.25 -15.49 -0.92
CA ILE A 32 -9.03 -15.56 -1.72
C ILE A 32 -9.09 -14.52 -2.84
N ILE A 33 -8.07 -13.68 -2.89
CA ILE A 33 -7.86 -12.70 -3.97
C ILE A 33 -6.48 -12.88 -4.57
N GLU A 34 -6.37 -12.55 -5.85
CA GLU A 34 -5.10 -12.45 -6.56
C GLU A 34 -4.76 -10.97 -6.74
N VAL A 35 -3.53 -10.61 -6.36
CA VAL A 35 -3.05 -9.23 -6.36
C VAL A 35 -1.70 -9.14 -7.05
N ARG A 36 -1.37 -7.94 -7.52
CA ARG A 36 -0.10 -7.64 -8.16
C ARG A 36 0.48 -6.34 -7.60
N PRO A 37 1.81 -6.25 -7.35
CA PRO A 37 2.41 -5.03 -6.87
C PRO A 37 2.32 -3.93 -7.94
N MET A 38 2.08 -2.70 -7.48
CA MET A 38 2.08 -1.52 -8.34
C MET A 38 3.45 -0.82 -8.29
N THR A 39 3.79 -0.12 -9.35
CA THR A 39 4.95 0.79 -9.35
C THR A 39 4.58 2.05 -8.58
N ALA A 40 5.43 2.49 -7.65
CA ALA A 40 5.24 3.73 -6.91
C ALA A 40 6.53 4.55 -6.96
N THR A 41 6.46 5.71 -7.61
CA THR A 41 7.57 6.65 -7.73
C THR A 41 7.26 7.89 -6.92
N LEU A 42 8.21 8.34 -6.10
CA LEU A 42 8.05 9.56 -5.31
C LEU A 42 7.86 10.75 -6.24
N ASP A 43 6.87 11.59 -5.97
CA ASP A 43 6.64 12.81 -6.73
C ASP A 43 7.87 13.72 -6.59
N PRO A 44 8.52 14.11 -7.71
CA PRO A 44 9.74 14.90 -7.66
C PRO A 44 9.53 16.31 -7.07
N SER A 45 8.28 16.77 -6.97
CA SER A 45 7.94 18.04 -6.33
C SER A 45 7.99 17.97 -4.79
N TRP A 46 7.86 16.77 -4.21
CA TRP A 46 8.00 16.58 -2.77
C TRP A 46 9.47 16.38 -2.41
N LYS A 47 9.91 17.04 -1.34
CA LYS A 47 11.26 16.89 -0.80
C LYS A 47 11.17 16.70 0.71
N PRO A 48 11.96 15.79 1.29
CA PRO A 48 11.98 15.59 2.74
C PRO A 48 12.56 16.81 3.45
N GLU A 49 11.87 17.28 4.48
CA GLU A 49 12.35 18.30 5.41
C GLU A 49 13.04 17.62 6.59
N MET A 50 14.37 17.48 6.48
CA MET A 50 15.18 16.80 7.47
C MET A 50 15.72 17.80 8.51
N ILE A 51 15.35 17.61 9.77
CA ILE A 51 15.92 18.33 10.90
C ILE A 51 17.00 17.47 11.57
N PRO A 52 18.23 17.99 11.75
CA PRO A 52 19.24 17.30 12.54
C PRO A 52 18.77 17.08 13.98
N GLY A 53 18.76 15.83 14.45
CA GLY A 53 18.43 15.48 15.82
C GLY A 53 18.38 13.96 16.04
N GLY A 54 18.72 13.48 17.23
CA GLY A 54 18.67 12.05 17.60
C GLY A 54 19.74 11.16 16.92
N PHE A 55 19.41 9.88 16.75
CA PHE A 55 20.26 8.85 16.12
C PHE A 55 20.20 8.88 14.58
N ALA A 56 19.06 9.31 14.01
CA ALA A 56 18.85 9.57 12.59
C ALA A 56 18.02 10.86 12.49
N ALA A 57 18.36 11.74 11.54
CA ALA A 57 17.66 13.01 11.32
C ALA A 57 16.14 12.81 11.22
N HIS A 58 15.36 13.80 11.66
CA HIS A 58 13.90 13.72 11.69
C HIS A 58 13.27 14.38 10.45
N CYS A 59 12.50 13.62 9.68
CA CYS A 59 11.69 14.10 8.57
C CYS A 59 10.33 14.61 9.07
N THR A 60 10.15 15.93 9.13
CA THR A 60 8.94 16.57 9.67
C THR A 60 7.74 16.45 8.74
N ASN A 61 7.97 16.49 7.43
CA ASN A 61 6.93 16.49 6.40
C ASN A 61 6.70 15.09 5.78
N GLN A 62 7.12 14.00 6.44
CA GLN A 62 7.00 12.65 5.87
C GLN A 62 5.56 12.25 5.53
N HIS A 63 4.56 12.74 6.26
CA HIS A 63 3.15 12.43 5.97
C HIS A 63 2.59 13.22 4.77
N GLU A 64 3.36 14.15 4.22
CA GLU A 64 3.01 14.95 3.05
C GLU A 64 3.54 14.35 1.74
N GLN A 65 4.21 13.19 1.83
CA GLN A 65 4.69 12.44 0.66
C GLN A 65 3.60 12.28 -0.39
N ARG A 66 3.97 12.54 -1.64
CA ARG A 66 3.13 12.28 -2.80
C ARG A 66 3.81 11.21 -3.65
N TRP A 67 3.01 10.26 -4.11
CA TRP A 67 3.50 9.12 -4.89
C TRP A 67 2.69 9.01 -6.17
N ILE A 68 3.40 8.89 -7.28
CA ILE A 68 2.83 8.53 -8.58
C ILE A 68 2.75 7.00 -8.61
N ILE A 69 1.53 6.48 -8.52
CA ILE A 69 1.27 5.04 -8.45
C ILE A 69 0.65 4.58 -9.77
N THR A 70 1.28 3.60 -10.42
CA THR A 70 0.83 3.04 -11.71
C THR A 70 0.82 1.52 -11.68
N SER A 71 -0.12 0.92 -12.40
CA SER A 71 -0.17 -0.53 -12.59
C SER A 71 1.10 -1.02 -13.30
N ASN A 72 1.59 -2.19 -12.90
CA ASN A 72 2.75 -2.82 -13.53
C ASN A 72 2.36 -4.20 -14.06
N GLU A 73 2.04 -4.30 -15.35
CA GLU A 73 1.52 -5.55 -15.93
C GLU A 73 2.51 -6.71 -15.94
N SER A 74 3.81 -6.41 -15.89
CA SER A 74 4.87 -7.40 -15.87
C SER A 74 5.12 -8.00 -14.48
N ALA A 75 4.54 -7.41 -13.42
CA ALA A 75 4.81 -7.84 -12.06
C ALA A 75 4.10 -9.18 -11.72
N PRO A 76 4.69 -10.01 -10.85
CA PRO A 76 4.13 -11.32 -10.52
C PRO A 76 2.82 -11.17 -9.74
N VAL A 77 1.86 -12.03 -10.06
CA VAL A 77 0.59 -12.16 -9.33
C VAL A 77 0.79 -13.10 -8.14
N ILE A 78 0.33 -12.69 -6.96
CA ILE A 78 0.35 -13.49 -5.74
C ILE A 78 -1.07 -13.67 -5.19
N ARG A 79 -1.28 -14.78 -4.48
CA ARG A 79 -2.55 -15.04 -3.77
C ARG A 79 -2.48 -14.57 -2.33
N LEU A 80 -3.53 -13.87 -1.91
CA LEU A 80 -3.76 -13.50 -0.52
C LEU A 80 -4.95 -14.27 0.05
N HIS A 81 -4.87 -14.59 1.34
CA HIS A 81 -5.91 -15.33 2.05
C HIS A 81 -6.50 -14.49 3.19
N LEU A 82 -7.83 -14.37 3.25
CA LEU A 82 -8.54 -13.74 4.34
C LEU A 82 -8.36 -14.55 5.64
N ARG A 83 -8.01 -13.87 6.72
CA ARG A 83 -7.93 -14.44 8.07
C ARG A 83 -9.07 -13.97 8.96
N LYS A 84 -9.16 -14.54 10.16
CA LYS A 84 -10.20 -14.26 11.16
C LYS A 84 -10.21 -12.80 11.65
N ASP A 85 -9.10 -12.07 11.49
CA ASP A 85 -8.99 -10.65 11.85
C ASP A 85 -9.55 -9.71 10.75
N GLY A 86 -10.17 -10.26 9.71
CA GLY A 86 -10.75 -9.51 8.60
C GLY A 86 -9.73 -8.98 7.59
N CYS A 87 -8.45 -9.35 7.72
CA CYS A 87 -7.40 -8.89 6.80
C CYS A 87 -6.88 -10.04 5.92
N PHE A 88 -6.32 -9.66 4.77
CA PHE A 88 -5.72 -10.60 3.82
C PHE A 88 -4.23 -10.79 4.12
N TYR A 89 -3.70 -11.97 3.87
CA TYR A 89 -2.32 -12.31 4.20
C TYR A 89 -1.62 -13.11 3.10
N HIS A 90 -0.30 -12.90 2.98
CA HIS A 90 0.61 -13.73 2.20
C HIS A 90 1.93 -13.90 2.96
N LYS A 91 2.36 -15.14 3.20
CA LYS A 91 3.62 -15.47 3.89
C LYS A 91 3.89 -14.66 5.18
N GLY A 92 2.84 -14.41 5.97
CA GLY A 92 2.92 -13.64 7.22
C GLY A 92 2.71 -12.14 7.08
N SER A 93 2.87 -11.59 5.87
CA SER A 93 2.61 -10.18 5.57
C SER A 93 1.13 -9.87 5.50
N LYS A 94 0.73 -8.74 6.09
CA LYS A 94 -0.66 -8.28 6.20
C LYS A 94 -1.03 -7.32 5.08
N PHE A 95 -2.21 -7.48 4.52
CA PHE A 95 -2.78 -6.63 3.48
C PHE A 95 -4.15 -6.10 3.90
N ARG A 96 -4.42 -4.84 3.60
CA ARG A 96 -5.73 -4.20 3.82
C ARG A 96 -6.36 -3.80 2.48
N ARG A 97 -7.61 -4.21 2.29
CA ARG A 97 -8.39 -3.80 1.12
C ARG A 97 -8.81 -2.34 1.26
N GLU A 98 -8.60 -1.55 0.21
CA GLU A 98 -8.94 -0.14 0.19
C GLU A 98 -9.43 0.27 -1.21
N ALA A 99 -10.19 1.36 -1.28
CA ALA A 99 -10.67 1.93 -2.54
C ALA A 99 -9.58 2.67 -3.33
N LYS A 100 -8.43 2.96 -2.70
CA LYS A 100 -7.29 3.65 -3.31
C LYS A 100 -5.98 2.91 -3.00
N PRO A 101 -5.01 2.91 -3.92
CA PRO A 101 -3.68 2.42 -3.62
C PRO A 101 -2.97 3.44 -2.75
N ARG A 102 -2.15 2.97 -1.80
CA ARG A 102 -1.35 3.83 -0.93
C ARG A 102 0.10 3.37 -0.93
N ARG A 103 0.99 4.36 -0.97
CA ARG A 103 2.41 4.21 -0.69
C ARG A 103 2.76 5.17 0.43
N PHE A 104 3.52 4.68 1.40
CA PHE A 104 4.14 5.49 2.44
C PHE A 104 5.48 4.84 2.79
N TYR A 105 6.52 5.67 2.85
CA TYR A 105 7.84 5.25 3.30
C TYR A 105 8.17 6.04 4.58
N ASP A 106 8.48 5.35 5.67
CA ASP A 106 8.87 6.01 6.91
C ASP A 106 10.31 6.51 6.81
N TYR A 107 10.49 7.83 6.78
CA TYR A 107 11.82 8.45 6.74
C TYR A 107 12.46 8.53 8.13
N ASN A 108 11.72 8.19 9.18
CA ASN A 108 12.13 8.30 10.58
C ASN A 108 12.50 6.95 11.24
N PHE A 109 12.62 5.87 10.45
CA PHE A 109 12.96 4.52 10.92
C PHE A 109 14.07 3.90 10.06
#